data_AF-A0A6P0Q380-F1
#
_entry.id   AF-A0A6P0Q380-F1
#
_cell.length_a   1.000
_cell.length_b   1.000
_cell.length_c   1.000
_cell.angle_alpha   90.00
_cell.angle_beta   90.00
_cell.angle_gamma   90.00
#
_symmetry.space_group_name_H-M   'P 1'
#
loop_
_entity.id
_entity.type
_entity.pdbx_description
1 polymer ?
#
loop_
_entity_poly.entity_id
_entity_poly.type
_entity_poly.pdbx_seq_one_letter_code
_entity_poly.pdbx_strand_id
1 'polypeptide(L)'
;GVASAQADDSYCIGSVKPIPDLSIEVVFSSGGISKLERYQALAVPEVWFWEDGLLKLYHLQDGSYVPIERSLLPGLSELDLDCFTHCVLMAETDAGEAIRAFRRQI
;
A
#
# COMPACT_ATOMS: atom_id res chain seq x y z
N GLY A 1 8.05 10.23 22.59
CA GLY A 1 7.02 10.97 21.83
C GLY A 1 6.06 9.96 21.25
N VAL A 2 4.78 10.30 21.14
CA VAL A 2 3.80 9.44 20.47
C VAL A 2 4.01 9.64 18.97
N ALA A 3 4.51 8.61 18.28
CA ALA A 3 4.62 8.67 16.82
C ALA A 3 3.21 8.51 16.24
N SER A 4 2.72 9.51 15.50
CA SER A 4 1.53 9.39 14.69
C SER A 4 1.94 9.49 13.22
N ALA A 5 1.68 8.44 12.45
CA ALA A 5 1.66 8.52 10.99
C ALA A 5 0.20 8.58 10.57
N GLN A 6 -0.16 9.56 9.75
CA GLN A 6 -1.46 9.58 9.07
C GLN A 6 -1.18 9.17 7.64
N ALA A 7 -1.46 7.91 7.33
CA ALA A 7 -1.53 7.44 5.96
C ALA A 7 -2.63 8.19 5.22
N ASP A 8 -2.56 8.23 3.89
CA ASP A 8 -3.72 8.67 3.11
C ASP A 8 -4.89 7.70 3.34
N ASP A 9 -4.60 6.40 3.42
CA ASP A 9 -5.55 5.38 3.84
C ASP A 9 -4.90 4.24 4.64
N SER A 10 -5.68 3.58 5.50
CA SER A 10 -5.24 2.40 6.26
C SER A 10 -6.36 1.39 6.45
N TYR A 11 -6.01 0.11 6.37
CA TYR A 11 -6.98 -0.98 6.34
C TYR A 11 -6.62 -2.07 7.36
N CYS A 12 -7.64 -2.58 8.04
CA CYS A 12 -7.53 -3.79 8.85
C CYS A 12 -8.22 -4.94 8.11
N ILE A 13 -7.51 -6.04 7.90
CA ILE A 13 -8.00 -7.22 7.17
C ILE A 13 -8.58 -8.20 8.19
N GLY A 14 -9.82 -8.62 7.93
CA GLY A 14 -10.57 -9.60 8.73
C GLY A 14 -11.25 -9.03 9.97
N SER A 15 -10.60 -8.15 10.73
CA SER A 15 -11.18 -7.51 11.92
C SER A 15 -10.56 -6.15 12.22
N VAL A 16 -11.25 -5.31 12.98
CA VAL A 16 -10.73 -4.00 13.42
C VAL A 16 -9.65 -4.20 14.49
N LYS A 17 -8.51 -3.53 14.32
CA LYS A 17 -7.32 -3.63 15.19
C LYS A 17 -6.77 -2.23 15.51
N PRO A 18 -6.04 -2.04 16.62
CA PRO A 18 -5.38 -0.78 16.92
C PRO A 18 -4.26 -0.41 15.94
N ILE A 19 -3.57 -1.42 15.41
CA ILE A 19 -2.53 -1.28 14.39
C ILE A 19 -3.14 -1.85 13.10
N PRO A 20 -3.20 -1.06 12.00
CA PRO A 20 -3.69 -1.56 10.73
C PRO A 20 -2.74 -2.61 10.15
N ASP A 21 -3.27 -3.49 9.30
CA ASP A 21 -2.43 -4.48 8.59
C ASP A 21 -1.73 -3.85 7.38
N LEU A 22 -2.41 -2.88 6.75
CA LEU A 22 -1.95 -2.17 5.56
C LEU A 22 -2.11 -0.65 5.74
N SER A 23 -1.07 0.10 5.39
CA SER A 23 -1.15 1.55 5.19
C SER A 23 -0.73 1.92 3.76
N ILE A 24 -1.45 2.84 3.13
CA ILE A 24 -1.16 3.31 1.76
C ILE A 24 -0.84 4.80 1.81
N GLU A 25 0.23 5.18 1.12
CA GLU A 25 0.76 6.54 1.05
C GLU A 25 0.90 6.96 -0.41
N VAL A 26 0.28 8.08 -0.77
CA VAL A 26 0.41 8.70 -2.09
C VAL A 26 1.50 9.77 -2.00
N VAL A 27 2.64 9.50 -2.63
CA VAL A 27 3.82 10.34 -2.53
C VAL A 27 3.93 11.23 -3.76
N PHE A 28 3.66 12.53 -3.57
CA PHE A 28 3.86 13.56 -4.59
C PHE A 28 5.21 14.29 -4.49
N SER A 29 5.98 14.03 -3.43
CA SER A 29 7.29 14.68 -3.19
C SER A 29 8.27 13.71 -2.54
N SER A 30 9.57 13.86 -2.82
CA SER A 30 10.66 12.91 -2.55
C SER A 30 10.99 12.61 -1.06
N GLY A 31 10.06 12.83 -0.13
CA GLY A 31 10.22 12.64 1.32
C GLY A 31 9.87 11.25 1.87
N GLY A 32 9.66 10.24 1.00
CA GLY A 32 9.08 8.93 1.35
C GLY A 32 9.80 8.15 2.47
N ILE A 33 11.13 8.27 2.58
CA ILE A 33 11.93 7.50 3.54
C ILE A 33 11.62 7.89 5.00
N SER A 34 11.36 9.18 5.27
CA SER A 34 11.02 9.66 6.62
C SER A 34 9.68 9.11 7.16
N LYS A 35 8.79 8.64 6.25
CA LYS A 35 7.49 8.07 6.62
C LYS A 35 7.64 6.62 7.08
N LEU A 36 8.54 5.84 6.46
CA LEU A 36 8.81 4.44 6.84
C LEU A 36 9.22 4.32 8.32
N GLU A 37 10.06 5.22 8.83
CA GLU A 37 10.48 5.21 10.24
C GLU A 37 9.30 5.35 11.20
N ARG A 38 8.26 6.11 10.84
CA ARG A 38 7.05 6.25 11.66
C ARG A 38 6.21 4.98 11.65
N TYR A 39 6.02 4.36 10.48
CA TYR A 39 5.30 3.10 10.37
C TYR A 39 6.02 1.95 11.09
N GLN A 40 7.36 1.98 11.07
CA GLN A 40 8.20 1.03 11.76
C GLN A 40 8.02 1.14 13.28
N ALA A 41 7.97 2.37 13.81
CA ALA A 41 7.68 2.61 15.22
C ALA A 41 6.26 2.16 15.64
N LEU A 42 5.31 2.17 14.70
CA LEU A 42 3.93 1.70 14.88
C LEU A 42 3.76 0.19 14.61
N ALA A 43 4.80 -0.48 14.12
CA ALA A 43 4.80 -1.89 13.75
C ALA A 43 3.70 -2.30 12.74
N VAL A 44 3.42 -1.44 11.75
CA VAL A 44 2.47 -1.76 10.67
C VAL A 44 3.06 -2.88 9.79
N PRO A 45 2.38 -4.02 9.57
CA PRO A 45 2.95 -5.14 8.84
C PRO A 45 3.36 -4.82 7.40
N GLU A 46 2.53 -4.09 6.66
CA GLU A 46 2.79 -3.76 5.26
C GLU A 46 2.44 -2.30 4.95
N VAL A 47 3.29 -1.63 4.16
CA VAL A 47 3.10 -0.24 3.75
C VAL A 47 3.33 -0.11 2.25
N TRP A 48 2.38 0.50 1.55
CA TRP A 48 2.45 0.72 0.10
C TRP A 48 2.64 2.19 -0.20
N PHE A 49 3.53 2.49 -1.15
CA PHE A 49 3.76 3.84 -1.64
C PHE A 49 3.39 3.90 -3.10
N TRP A 50 2.46 4.78 -3.44
CA TRP A 50 2.24 5.20 -4.82
C TRP A 50 3.17 6.38 -5.13
N GLU A 51 4.18 6.16 -5.96
CA GLU A 51 5.19 7.16 -6.30
C GLU A 51 5.53 7.06 -7.79
N ASP A 52 5.48 8.19 -8.50
CA ASP A 52 5.81 8.28 -9.94
C ASP A 52 5.06 7.27 -10.83
N GLY A 53 3.79 6.98 -10.50
CA GLY A 53 2.94 6.06 -11.25
C GLY A 53 3.25 4.57 -11.01
N LEU A 54 4.05 4.26 -9.99
CA LEU A 54 4.39 2.90 -9.58
C LEU A 54 3.99 2.65 -8.12
N LEU A 55 3.48 1.45 -7.86
CA LEU A 55 3.18 0.99 -6.52
C LEU A 55 4.37 0.23 -5.94
N LYS A 56 4.98 0.75 -4.87
CA LYS A 56 6.11 0.13 -4.16
C LYS A 56 5.62 -0.43 -2.83
N LEU A 57 5.88 -1.70 -2.57
CA LEU A 57 5.43 -2.38 -1.35
C LEU A 57 6.61 -2.63 -0.41
N TYR A 58 6.36 -2.47 0.88
CA TYR A 58 7.32 -2.76 1.93
C TYR A 58 6.68 -3.60 3.03
N HIS A 59 7.38 -4.66 3.45
CA HIS A 59 6.99 -5.50 4.57
C HIS A 59 7.90 -5.26 5.78
N LEU A 60 7.33 -5.22 6.99
CA LEU A 60 8.09 -5.10 8.21
C LEU A 60 8.66 -6.47 8.60
N GLN A 61 9.97 -6.65 8.44
CA GLN A 61 10.70 -7.86 8.81
C GLN A 61 11.81 -7.54 9.81
N ASP A 62 11.85 -8.29 10.92
CA ASP A 62 12.90 -8.14 11.96
C ASP A 62 13.10 -6.69 12.42
N GLY A 63 12.00 -5.93 12.47
CA GLY A 63 11.97 -4.54 12.89
C GLY A 63 12.42 -3.53 11.84
N SER A 64 12.62 -3.91 10.57
CA SER A 64 12.94 -3.00 9.46
C SER A 64 12.07 -3.28 8.23
N TYR A 65 11.78 -2.26 7.43
CA TYR A 65 11.04 -2.45 6.19
C TYR A 65 11.94 -2.99 5.08
N VAL A 66 11.49 -4.05 4.42
CA VAL A 66 12.11 -4.63 3.23
C VAL A 66 11.18 -4.49 2.03
N PRO A 67 11.69 -4.15 0.83
CA PRO A 67 10.86 -4.11 -0.36
C PRO A 67 10.39 -5.51 -0.74
N ILE A 68 9.14 -5.63 -1.16
CA ILE A 68 8.53 -6.89 -1.61
C ILE A 68 7.92 -6.70 -3.00
N GLU A 69 7.91 -7.77 -3.81
CA GLU A 69 7.31 -7.76 -5.15
C GLU A 69 5.82 -8.15 -5.15
N ARG A 70 5.30 -8.62 -4.01
CA ARG A 70 3.90 -9.00 -3.83
C ARG A 70 3.49 -8.81 -2.38
N SER A 71 2.21 -8.55 -2.15
CA SER A 71 1.66 -8.47 -0.79
C SER A 71 1.80 -9.79 -0.04
N LEU A 72 2.15 -9.71 1.24
CA LEU A 72 2.16 -10.87 2.15
C LEU A 72 0.89 -10.94 2.99
N LEU A 73 0.02 -9.94 2.90
CA LEU A 73 -1.26 -9.92 3.59
C LEU A 73 -2.25 -10.95 3.01
N PRO A 74 -3.01 -11.66 3.87
CA PRO A 74 -4.03 -12.60 3.43
C PRO A 74 -5.08 -11.96 2.53
N GLY A 75 -5.40 -12.59 1.41
CA GLY A 75 -6.38 -12.11 0.43
C GLY A 75 -5.83 -11.07 -0.56
N LEU A 76 -4.60 -10.58 -0.37
CA LEU A 76 -3.91 -9.69 -1.30
C LEU A 76 -2.68 -10.34 -1.94
N SER A 77 -2.28 -11.54 -1.49
CA SER A 77 -1.10 -12.25 -2.01
C SER A 77 -1.20 -12.68 -3.48
N GLU A 78 -2.42 -12.77 -4.00
CA GLU A 78 -2.71 -13.12 -5.40
C GLU A 78 -3.00 -11.88 -6.26
N LEU A 79 -2.93 -10.68 -5.68
CA LEU A 79 -3.15 -9.43 -6.41
C LEU A 79 -2.04 -9.23 -7.44
N ASP A 80 -2.43 -9.14 -8.72
CA ASP A 80 -1.55 -8.68 -9.78
C ASP A 80 -1.34 -7.17 -9.66
N LEU A 81 -0.17 -6.78 -9.14
CA LEU A 81 0.18 -5.39 -8.90
C LEU A 81 0.41 -4.59 -10.18
N ASP A 82 0.85 -5.24 -11.26
CA ASP A 82 1.06 -4.58 -12.55
C ASP A 82 -0.30 -4.21 -13.16
N CYS A 83 -1.25 -5.16 -13.14
CA CYS A 83 -2.63 -4.88 -13.51
C CYS A 83 -3.26 -3.80 -12.63
N PHE A 84 -3.09 -3.90 -11.31
CA PHE A 84 -3.65 -2.94 -10.38
C PHE A 84 -3.12 -1.53 -10.67
N THR A 85 -1.80 -1.39 -10.84
CA THR A 85 -1.14 -0.12 -11.20
C THR A 85 -1.67 0.42 -12.52
N HIS A 86 -1.80 -0.44 -13.54
CA HIS A 86 -2.37 -0.04 -14.83
C HIS A 86 -3.82 0.45 -14.70
N CYS A 87 -4.64 -0.21 -13.88
CA CYS A 87 -6.02 0.19 -13.64
C CYS A 87 -6.10 1.53 -12.89
N VAL A 88 -5.21 1.78 -11.93
CA VAL A 88 -5.14 3.07 -11.21
C VAL A 88 -4.82 4.21 -12.19
N LEU A 89 -3.83 4.03 -13.06
CA LEU A 89 -3.49 5.03 -14.09
C LEU A 89 -4.66 5.25 -15.07
N MET A 90 -5.34 4.17 -15.49
CA MET A 90 -6.48 4.29 -16.38
C MET A 90 -7.66 5.03 -15.73
N ALA A 91 -7.84 4.87 -14.41
CA ALA A 91 -8.88 5.53 -13.65
C ALA A 91 -8.76 7.07 -13.63
N GLU A 92 -7.58 7.63 -13.90
CA GLU A 92 -7.39 9.08 -14.08
C GLU A 92 -8.24 9.64 -15.23
N THR A 93 -8.54 8.80 -16.23
CA THR A 93 -9.28 9.19 -17.44
C THR A 93 -10.66 8.54 -17.53
N ASP A 94 -10.78 7.26 -17.13
CA ASP A 94 -12.05 6.53 -17.05
C ASP A 94 -12.04 5.50 -15.92
N ALA A 95 -12.57 5.91 -14.76
CA ALA A 95 -12.72 5.02 -13.60
C ALA A 95 -13.65 3.83 -13.87
N GLY A 96 -14.63 3.97 -14.77
CA GLY A 96 -15.55 2.89 -15.14
C GLY A 96 -14.85 1.80 -15.95
N GLU A 97 -14.01 2.21 -16.91
CA GLU A 97 -13.11 1.33 -17.66
C GLU A 97 -12.17 0.59 -16.71
N ALA A 98 -11.58 1.31 -15.75
CA ALA A 98 -10.63 0.75 -14.77
C ALA A 98 -11.26 -0.38 -13.95
N ILE A 99 -12.45 -0.13 -13.41
CA ILE A 99 -13.18 -1.14 -12.64
C ILE A 99 -13.52 -2.36 -13.52
N ARG A 100 -13.94 -2.15 -14.78
CA ARG A 100 -14.24 -3.26 -15.70
C ARG A 100 -13.00 -4.07 -16.06
N ALA A 101 -11.87 -3.41 -16.30
CA ALA A 101 -10.61 -4.06 -16.61
C ALA A 101 -10.09 -4.88 -15.45
N PHE A 102 -10.11 -4.32 -14.24
CA PHE A 102 -9.68 -5.01 -13.03
C PHE A 102 -10.54 -6.25 -12.77
N ARG A 103 -11.87 -6.14 -12.89
CA ARG A 103 -12.80 -7.28 -12.71
C ARG A 103 -12.64 -8.42 -13.71
N ARG A 104 -11.99 -8.22 -14.86
CA ARG A 104 -11.73 -9.31 -15.82
C ARG A 104 -10.56 -10.20 -15.42
N GLN A 105 -9.77 -9.78 -14.44
CA GLN A 105 -8.58 -10.51 -13.98
C GLN A 105 -8.77 -11.24 -12.65
N ILE A 106 -9.95 -11.09 -12.02
CA ILE A 106 -10.39 -11.80 -10.82
C ILE A 106 -11.45 -12.84 -11.23
#